data_AF-A0A351A0P2-F1
#
_entry.id   AF-A0A351A0P2-F1
#
_cell.length_a   1.000
_cell.length_b   1.000
_cell.length_c   1.000
_cell.angle_alpha   90.00
_cell.angle_beta   90.00
_cell.angle_gamma   90.00
#
_symmetry.space_group_name_H-M   'P 1'
#
loop_
_entity.id
_entity.type
_entity.pdbx_description
1 polymer ?
#
loop_
_entity_poly.entity_id
_entity_poly.type
_entity_poly.pdbx_seq_one_letter_code
_entity_poly.pdbx_strand_id
1 'polypeptide(L)'
;MAVWKFDENRAVFGPASLDEIEADPCGLYILWRGDEVMVREDGIERPMPERLTVAGVPFDREQFEPLPIPSRCYDEKHARISAELYGPTGTKPSLRDEMRRDGQWARERLKK
;
A
#
# COMPACT_ATOMS: atom_id res chain seq x y z
N MET A 1 5.08 5.25 9.36
CA MET A 1 6.29 5.25 8.51
C MET A 1 6.39 3.87 7.90
N ALA A 2 6.44 3.77 6.57
CA ALA A 2 6.65 2.48 5.90
C ALA A 2 8.16 2.20 5.85
N VAL A 3 8.51 0.95 6.13
CA VAL A 3 9.90 0.47 6.21
C VAL A 3 9.96 -0.87 5.49
N TRP A 4 11.03 -1.05 4.71
CA TRP A 4 11.33 -2.31 4.07
C TRP A 4 12.77 -2.72 4.36
N LYS A 5 13.01 -4.01 4.56
CA LYS A 5 14.33 -4.61 4.71
C LYS A 5 14.66 -5.46 3.49
N PHE A 6 15.90 -5.38 3.02
CA PHE A 6 16.37 -6.28 1.97
C PHE A 6 16.57 -7.69 2.55
N ASP A 7 15.91 -8.67 1.96
CA ASP A 7 16.17 -10.09 2.22
C ASP A 7 17.24 -10.58 1.25
N GLU A 8 18.45 -10.79 1.76
CA GLU A 8 19.60 -11.24 0.98
C GLU A 8 19.37 -12.62 0.34
N ASN A 9 18.62 -13.51 0.98
CA ASN A 9 18.39 -14.87 0.47
C ASN A 9 17.45 -14.87 -0.73
N ARG A 10 16.51 -13.92 -0.74
CA ARG A 10 15.47 -13.84 -1.77
C ARG A 10 15.74 -12.72 -2.78
N ALA A 11 16.71 -11.86 -2.51
CA ALA A 11 17.02 -10.66 -3.28
C ALA A 11 15.77 -9.79 -3.52
N VAL A 12 14.98 -9.56 -2.47
CA VAL A 12 13.76 -8.72 -2.51
C VAL A 12 13.65 -7.87 -1.26
N PHE A 13 12.96 -6.74 -1.37
CA PHE A 13 12.56 -5.95 -0.22
C PHE A 13 11.24 -6.47 0.37
N GLY A 14 11.26 -6.80 1.66
CA GLY A 14 10.08 -7.18 2.43
C GLY A 14 9.68 -6.10 3.43
N PRO A 15 8.41 -6.04 3.87
CA PRO A 15 8.00 -5.13 4.93
C PRO A 15 8.77 -5.43 6.21
N ALA A 16 9.20 -4.38 6.92
CA ALA A 16 9.94 -4.49 8.18
C ALA A 16 9.40 -3.53 9.23
N SER A 17 9.71 -3.80 10.49
CA SER A 17 9.36 -2.93 11.62
C SER A 17 10.50 -1.99 11.99
N LEU A 18 10.18 -0.97 12.80
CA LEU A 18 11.19 -0.09 13.40
C LEU A 18 12.16 -0.85 14.32
N ASP A 19 11.64 -1.80 15.10
CA ASP A 19 12.43 -2.63 16.02
C ASP A 19 13.49 -3.45 15.27
N GLU A 20 13.18 -3.91 14.04
CA GLU A 20 14.13 -4.63 13.19
C GLU A 20 15.25 -3.75 12.64
N ILE A 21 15.04 -2.44 12.52
CA ILE A 21 16.11 -1.48 12.18
C ILE A 21 17.03 -1.28 13.37
N GLU A 22 16.47 -1.20 14.58
CA GLU A 22 17.25 -1.01 15.80
C GLU A 22 18.08 -2.25 16.15
N ALA A 23 17.51 -3.44 15.94
CA ALA A 23 18.20 -4.72 16.16
C ALA A 23 19.33 -4.98 15.14
N ASP A 24 19.21 -4.43 13.93
CA ASP A 24 20.20 -4.58 12.85
C ASP A 24 20.47 -3.23 12.18
N PRO A 25 21.32 -2.38 12.78
CA PRO A 25 21.56 -1.03 12.28
C PRO A 25 22.36 -0.98 10.98
N CYS A 26 23.01 -2.08 10.60
CA CYS A 26 23.84 -2.21 9.40
C CYS A 26 23.09 -2.80 8.19
N GLY A 27 21.90 -3.38 8.40
CA GLY A 27 21.09 -3.89 7.31
C GLY A 27 20.75 -2.83 6.26
N LEU A 28 20.39 -3.30 5.06
CA LEU A 28 19.91 -2.44 3.98
C LEU A 28 18.40 -2.24 4.10
N TYR A 29 17.98 -0.99 4.27
CA TYR A 29 16.58 -0.62 4.45
C TYR A 29 16.15 0.44 3.44
N ILE A 30 14.87 0.40 3.09
CA ILE A 30 14.15 1.52 2.47
C ILE A 30 13.21 2.11 3.51
N LEU A 31 13.20 3.44 3.63
CA LEU A 31 12.43 4.19 4.61
C LEU A 31 11.61 5.26 3.90
N TRP A 32 10.33 5.38 4.22
CA TRP A 32 9.54 6.51 3.75
C TRP A 32 9.46 7.60 4.83
N ARG A 33 10.20 8.70 4.67
CA ARG A 33 10.23 9.83 5.62
C ARG A 33 9.59 11.07 5.01
N GLY A 34 8.49 11.52 5.61
CA GLY A 34 7.77 12.71 5.19
C GLY A 34 7.10 12.49 3.83
N ASP A 35 7.82 12.83 2.76
CA ASP A 35 7.40 12.65 1.37
C ASP A 35 8.54 12.10 0.48
N GLU A 36 9.63 11.64 1.10
CA GLU A 36 10.81 11.17 0.38
C GLU A 36 11.11 9.71 0.74
N VAL A 37 11.47 8.94 -0.29
CA VAL A 37 11.98 7.57 -0.13
C VAL A 37 13.47 7.67 0.11
N MET A 38 13.91 7.09 1.23
CA MET A 38 15.29 7.07 1.68
C MET A 38 15.82 5.64 1.62
N VAL A 39 17.08 5.49 1.24
CA VAL A 39 17.85 4.26 1.42
C VAL A 39 18.71 4.44 2.67
N ARG A 40 18.68 3.45 3.56
CA ARG A 40 19.62 3.35 4.68
C ARG A 40 20.51 2.13 4.49
N GLU A 41 21.80 2.35 4.46
CA GLU A 41 22.84 1.32 4.26
C GLU A 41 23.96 1.61 5.25
N ASP A 42 24.38 0.62 6.05
CA ASP A 42 25.41 0.79 7.09
C ASP A 42 25.16 1.97 8.04
N GLY A 43 23.90 2.22 8.38
CA GLY A 43 23.50 3.34 9.24
C GLY A 43 23.48 4.71 8.57
N ILE A 44 23.86 4.81 7.29
CA ILE A 44 23.86 6.06 6.52
C ILE A 44 22.56 6.16 5.72
N GLU A 45 21.78 7.21 5.99
CA GLU A 45 20.57 7.53 5.23
C GLU A 45 20.89 8.46 4.05
N ARG A 46 20.36 8.16 2.86
CA ARG A 46 20.42 9.00 1.66
C ARG A 46 19.13 8.93 0.86
N PRO A 47 18.78 9.97 0.07
CA PRO A 47 17.67 9.89 -0.86
C PRO A 47 17.81 8.69 -1.80
N MET A 48 16.72 7.97 -2.02
CA MET A 48 16.71 6.87 -2.98
C MET A 48 16.80 7.42 -4.41
N PRO A 49 17.74 6.93 -5.23
CA PRO A 49 17.76 7.25 -6.66
C PRO A 49 16.51 6.68 -7.35
N GLU A 50 16.17 7.15 -8.56
CA GLU A 50 15.03 6.62 -9.33
C GLU A 50 15.07 5.09 -9.50
N ARG A 51 16.28 4.54 -9.61
CA ARG A 51 16.54 3.11 -9.64
C ARG A 51 17.73 2.76 -8.76
N LEU A 52 17.51 1.88 -7.80
CA LEU A 52 18.54 1.30 -6.93
C LEU A 52 18.85 -0.12 -7.43
N THR A 53 20.13 -0.48 -7.56
CA THR A 53 20.52 -1.87 -7.88
C THR A 53 21.17 -2.50 -6.67
N VAL A 54 20.60 -3.61 -6.20
CA VAL A 54 21.10 -4.37 -5.04
C VAL A 54 21.31 -5.82 -5.48
N ALA A 55 22.51 -6.36 -5.24
CA ALA A 55 22.87 -7.72 -5.67
C ALA A 55 22.56 -8.02 -7.15
N GLY A 56 22.67 -7.02 -8.03
CA GLY A 56 22.36 -7.14 -9.46
C GLY A 56 20.87 -7.04 -9.82
N VAL A 57 19.98 -6.88 -8.84
CA VAL A 57 18.53 -6.71 -9.04
C VAL A 57 18.16 -5.22 -8.99
N PRO A 58 17.51 -4.67 -10.03
CA PRO A 58 17.04 -3.30 -10.03
C PRO A 58 15.70 -3.17 -9.28
N PHE A 59 15.60 -2.11 -8.48
CA PHE A 59 14.40 -1.68 -7.78
C PHE A 59 14.12 -0.23 -8.11
N ASP A 60 12.96 0.02 -8.70
CA ASP A 60 12.52 1.38 -9.03
C ASP A 60 11.95 2.04 -7.76
N ARG A 61 12.25 3.33 -7.57
CA ARG A 61 11.80 4.12 -6.42
C ARG A 61 10.28 4.11 -6.25
N GLU A 62 9.54 4.13 -7.37
CA GLU A 62 8.08 4.08 -7.43
C GLU A 62 7.48 2.86 -6.70
N GLN A 63 8.24 1.76 -6.53
CA GLN A 63 7.79 0.58 -5.79
C GLN A 63 7.65 0.82 -4.28
N PHE A 64 8.34 1.84 -3.76
CA PHE A 64 8.38 2.20 -2.34
C PHE A 64 7.73 3.54 -2.04
N GLU A 65 7.42 4.30 -3.07
CA GLU A 65 6.55 5.46 -2.94
C GLU A 65 5.16 4.97 -2.56
N PRO A 66 4.45 5.67 -1.64
CA PRO A 66 3.06 5.39 -1.44
C PRO A 66 2.37 5.52 -2.80
N LEU A 67 1.66 4.47 -3.23
CA LEU A 67 0.83 4.58 -4.42
C LEU A 67 0.02 5.86 -4.26
N PRO A 68 0.04 6.79 -5.24
CA PRO A 68 -0.87 7.91 -5.19
C PRO A 68 -2.24 7.28 -5.04
N ILE A 69 -2.88 7.50 -3.89
CA ILE A 69 -4.21 6.97 -3.63
C ILE A 69 -4.97 7.40 -4.87
N PRO A 70 -5.38 6.49 -5.77
CA PRO A 70 -6.13 6.91 -6.91
C PRO A 70 -7.30 7.63 -6.27
N SER A 71 -7.62 8.85 -6.69
CA SER A 71 -8.68 9.67 -6.10
C SER A 71 -10.07 8.98 -6.05
N ARG A 72 -10.12 7.74 -6.54
CA ARG A 72 -11.22 6.81 -6.67
C ARG A 72 -11.21 5.64 -5.66
N CYS A 73 -10.19 5.50 -4.80
CA CYS A 73 -10.03 4.32 -3.92
C CYS A 73 -9.95 4.72 -2.44
N TYR A 74 -11.12 4.92 -1.83
CA TYR A 74 -11.46 4.82 -0.40
C TYR A 74 -10.43 5.29 0.66
N ASP A 75 -10.80 6.35 1.40
CA ASP A 75 -10.20 6.79 2.67
C ASP A 75 -11.26 6.67 3.79
N GLU A 76 -10.97 5.95 4.87
CA GLU A 76 -11.88 5.80 6.03
C GLU A 76 -12.09 7.09 6.84
N LYS A 77 -11.14 8.02 6.80
CA LYS A 77 -11.19 9.34 7.47
C LYS A 77 -11.95 10.38 6.65
N HIS A 78 -12.03 10.23 5.33
CA HIS A 78 -12.70 11.16 4.40
C HIS A 78 -13.90 10.60 3.62
N ALA A 79 -14.29 9.35 3.88
CA ALA A 79 -15.55 8.70 3.49
C ALA A 79 -16.13 9.09 2.11
N ARG A 80 -15.30 9.12 1.06
CA ARG A 80 -15.76 9.39 -0.31
C ARG A 80 -15.46 8.20 -1.20
N ILE A 81 -16.52 7.50 -1.60
CA ILE A 81 -16.43 6.34 -2.48
C ILE A 81 -16.60 6.82 -3.92
N SER A 82 -15.83 6.25 -4.84
CA SER A 82 -15.95 6.55 -6.27
C SER A 82 -17.34 6.22 -6.77
N ALA A 83 -17.85 7.07 -7.67
CA ALA A 83 -19.10 6.79 -8.38
C ALA A 83 -19.07 5.49 -9.18
N GLU A 84 -17.88 5.02 -9.55
CA GLU A 84 -17.72 3.75 -10.26
C GLU A 84 -18.10 2.53 -9.39
N LEU A 85 -18.00 2.64 -8.05
CA LEU A 85 -18.38 1.58 -7.11
C LEU A 85 -19.89 1.54 -6.78
N TYR A 86 -20.59 2.68 -6.91
CA TYR A 86 -22.03 2.78 -6.61
C TYR A 86 -22.94 3.12 -7.79
N GLY A 87 -22.37 3.16 -8.99
CA GLY A 87 -23.08 3.51 -10.22
C GLY A 87 -23.11 5.02 -10.48
N PRO A 88 -23.70 5.43 -11.62
CA PRO A 88 -23.52 6.77 -12.23
C PRO A 88 -23.90 7.96 -11.34
N THR A 89 -24.54 7.73 -10.20
CA THR A 89 -24.97 8.76 -9.25
C THR A 89 -23.92 9.12 -8.20
N GLY A 90 -22.86 8.33 -8.00
CA GLY A 90 -21.81 8.70 -7.04
C GLY A 90 -22.14 8.52 -5.56
N THR A 91 -23.33 8.04 -5.24
CA THR A 91 -23.86 8.04 -3.86
C THR A 91 -23.73 6.66 -3.23
N LYS A 92 -23.09 6.60 -2.06
CA LYS A 92 -23.09 5.39 -1.21
C LYS A 92 -24.55 5.03 -0.84
N PRO A 93 -25.07 3.86 -1.22
CA PRO A 93 -26.38 3.42 -0.77
C PRO A 93 -26.36 3.23 0.75
N SER A 94 -27.50 3.46 1.40
CA SER A 94 -27.60 3.19 2.82
C SER A 94 -27.38 1.69 3.09
N LEU A 95 -26.85 1.36 4.27
CA LEU A 95 -26.69 -0.03 4.72
C LEU A 95 -28.02 -0.81 4.60
N ARG A 96 -29.15 -0.13 4.84
CA ARG A 96 -30.49 -0.72 4.70
C ARG A 96 -30.84 -1.06 3.25
N ASP A 97 -30.44 -0.22 2.29
CA ASP A 97 -30.70 -0.47 0.87
C ASP A 97 -29.79 -1.56 0.31
N GLU A 98 -28.55 -1.61 0.78
CA GLU A 98 -27.59 -2.68 0.46
C GLU A 98 -28.09 -4.03 1.00
N MET A 99 -28.45 -4.11 2.28
CA MET A 99 -29.05 -5.32 2.87
C MET A 99 -30.34 -5.76 2.16
N ARG A 100 -31.15 -4.81 1.66
CA ARG A 100 -32.37 -5.14 0.89
C ARG A 100 -32.03 -5.75 -0.46
N ARG A 101 -31.02 -5.22 -1.16
CA ARG A 101 -30.53 -5.73 -2.44
C ARG A 101 -29.95 -7.15 -2.28
N ASP A 102 -29.12 -7.36 -1.27
CA ASP A 102 -28.55 -8.68 -0.98
C ASP A 102 -29.64 -9.69 -0.59
N GLY A 103 -30.63 -9.24 0.20
CA GLY A 103 -31.81 -10.04 0.53
C GLY A 103 -32.68 -10.39 -0.68
N GLN A 104 -32.72 -9.55 -1.72
CA GLN A 104 -33.37 -9.87 -3.00
C GLN A 104 -32.54 -10.88 -3.81
N TRP A 105 -31.22 -10.71 -3.87
CA TRP A 105 -30.33 -11.65 -4.55
C TRP A 105 -30.39 -13.06 -3.95
N ALA A 106 -30.44 -13.15 -2.61
CA ALA A 106 -30.63 -14.41 -1.90
C ALA A 106 -31.99 -15.07 -2.24
N ARG A 107 -33.06 -14.28 -2.38
CA ARG A 107 -34.40 -14.78 -2.74
C ARG A 107 -34.49 -15.22 -4.20
N GLU A 108 -33.78 -14.58 -5.11
CA GLU A 108 -33.74 -14.99 -6.51
C GLU A 108 -32.98 -16.31 -6.72
N ARG A 109 -31.90 -16.55 -5.96
CA ARG A 109 -31.18 -17.85 -5.98
C ARG A 109 -32.01 -19.01 -5.45
N LEU A 110 -33.00 -18.75 -4.59
CA LEU A 110 -33.92 -19.75 -4.06
C LEU A 110 -35.10 -20.07 -4.99
N LYS A 111 -35.25 -19.36 -6.11
CA LYS A 111 -36.29 -19.60 -7.13
C LYS A 111 -35.82 -20.45 -8.32
N LYS A 112 -34.57 -20.90 -8.30
CA LYS A 112 -34.03 -21.93 -9.21
C LYS A 112 -34.00 -23.27 -8.50
#